data_AF-A0A7C2ZKF7-F1
#
_entry.id   AF-A0A7C2ZKF7-F1
#
_cell.length_a   1.000
_cell.length_b   1.000
_cell.length_c   1.000
_cell.angle_alpha   90.00
_cell.angle_beta   90.00
_cell.angle_gamma   90.00
#
_symmetry.space_group_name_H-M   'P 1'
#
loop_
_entity.id
_entity.type
_entity.pdbx_description
1 polymer ?
#
loop_
_entity_poly.entity_id
_entity_poly.type
_entity_poly.pdbx_seq_one_letter_code
_entity_poly.pdbx_strand_id
1 'polypeptide(L)' 'MPNWTFITNHGAVLALIAEHGQITAREIAAELGITERSVHRII' A
#
# COMPACT_ATOMS: atom_id res chain seq x y z
N MET A 1 -20.07 3.71 7.48
CA MET A 1 -18.68 3.95 7.05
C MET A 1 -18.36 2.89 6.02
N PRO A 2 -17.87 3.24 4.81
CA PRO A 2 -17.63 2.22 3.80
C PRO A 2 -16.48 1.33 4.26
N ASN A 3 -16.75 0.05 4.52
CA ASN A 3 -15.70 -0.96 4.62
C ASN A 3 -15.23 -1.23 3.19
N TRP A 4 -14.10 -0.65 2.82
CA TRP A 4 -13.46 -0.86 1.53
C TRP A 4 -12.90 -2.28 1.47
N THR A 5 -13.66 -3.24 0.95
CA THR A 5 -13.20 -4.63 0.72
C THR A 5 -12.81 -4.91 -0.73
N PHE A 6 -12.70 -3.88 -1.59
CA PHE A 6 -12.46 -4.05 -3.04
C PHE A 6 -11.08 -3.61 -3.54
N ILE A 7 -10.38 -2.69 -2.88
CA ILE A 7 -9.01 -2.34 -3.27
C ILE A 7 -8.08 -3.34 -2.60
N THR A 8 -7.69 -4.38 -3.34
CA THR A 8 -6.63 -5.29 -2.89
C THR A 8 -5.40 -4.47 -2.50
N ASN A 9 -4.56 -4.97 -1.58
CA ASN A 9 -3.33 -4.30 -1.17
C ASN A 9 -2.51 -3.76 -2.36
N HIS A 10 -2.60 -4.37 -3.54
CA HIS A 10 -1.96 -3.88 -4.77
C HIS A 10 -2.44 -2.48 -5.19
N GLY A 11 -3.75 -2.25 -5.24
CA GLY A 11 -4.29 -0.95 -5.65
C GLY A 11 -3.96 0.16 -4.66
N ALA A 12 -3.98 -0.15 -3.36
CA ALA A 12 -3.62 0.80 -2.31
C ALA A 12 -2.12 1.14 -2.33
N VAL A 13 -1.25 0.14 -2.52
CA VAL A 13 0.19 0.33 -2.71
C VAL A 13 0.48 1.21 -3.92
N LEU A 14 -0.12 0.92 -5.08
CA LEU A 14 0.11 1.70 -6.30
C LEU A 14 -0.43 3.13 -6.21
N ALA A 15 -1.55 3.35 -5.53
CA ALA A 15 -2.09 4.68 -5.28
C ALA A 15 -1.13 5.52 -4.41
N LEU A 16 -0.60 4.94 -3.34
CA LEU A 16 0.37 5.61 -2.46
C LEU A 16 1.67 5.98 -3.20
N ILE A 17 2.15 5.11 -4.10
CA ILE A 17 3.31 5.41 -4.95
C ILE A 17 3.02 6.55 -5.92
N ALA A 18 1.82 6.57 -6.51
CA ALA A 18 1.42 7.63 -7.45
C ALA A 18 1.26 9.00 -6.76
N GLU A 19 0.77 9.00 -5.52
CA GLU A 19 0.61 10.21 -4.70
C GLU A 19 1.95 10.69 -4.11
N HIS A 20 2.84 9.75 -3.76
CA HIS A 20 4.12 10.02 -3.11
C HIS A 20 5.27 9.30 -3.83
N GLY A 21 5.87 9.94 -4.83
CA GLY A 21 6.93 9.32 -5.66
C GLY A 21 8.27 8.98 -4.96
N GLN A 22 8.39 9.20 -3.65
CA GLN A 22 9.55 8.84 -2.83
C GLN A 22 9.17 8.01 -1.59
N ILE A 23 7.91 7.56 -1.48
CA ILE A 23 7.47 6.77 -0.33
C ILE A 23 8.16 5.41 -0.28
N THR A 24 8.59 5.01 0.91
CA THR A 24 9.28 3.73 1.11
C THR A 24 8.31 2.58 1.33
N ALA A 25 8.74 1.36 1.01
CA ALA A 25 7.94 0.15 1.25
C ALA A 25 7.53 0.00 2.73
N ARG A 26 8.39 0.43 3.65
CA ARG A 26 8.12 0.48 5.09
C ARG A 26 6.99 1.44 5.45
N GLU A 27 6.98 2.64 4.88
CA GLU A 27 5.91 3.63 5.12
C GLU A 27 4.58 3.15 4.55
N ILE A 28 4.58 2.59 3.33
CA ILE A 28 3.39 1.98 2.74
C ILE A 28 2.86 0.84 3.64
N ALA A 29 3.75 0.00 4.16
CA ALA A 29 3.36 -1.11 5.04
C ALA A 29 2.74 -0.62 6.36
N ALA A 30 3.29 0.45 6.94
CA ALA A 30 2.75 1.07 8.15
C ALA A 30 1.37 1.69 7.89
N GLU A 31 1.20 2.40 6.78
CA GLU A 31 -0.05 3.06 6.39
C GLU A 31 -1.18 2.05 6.13
N LEU A 32 -0.86 0.95 5.45
CA LEU A 32 -1.84 -0.07 5.06
C LEU A 32 -2.02 -1.19 6.10
N GLY A 33 -1.25 -1.18 7.19
CA GLY A 33 -1.30 -2.23 8.22
C GLY A 33 -0.90 -3.62 7.70
N ILE A 34 -0.02 -3.68 6.70
CA ILE A 34 0.49 -4.93 6.11
C ILE A 34 2.00 -5.08 6.39
N THR A 35 2.57 -6.21 5.99
CA THR A 35 4.03 -6.38 6.12
C THR A 35 4.77 -5.69 5.00
N GLU A 36 5.96 -5.16 5.28
CA GLU A 36 6.86 -4.61 4.25
C GLU A 36 7.18 -5.64 3.16
N ARG A 37 7.30 -6.92 3.55
CA ARG A 37 7.40 -8.05 2.60
C ARG A 37 6.20 -8.15 1.67
N SER A 38 4.98 -7.88 2.14
CA SER A 38 3.78 -7.87 1.31
C SER A 38 3.84 -6.75 0.27
N VAL A 39 4.36 -5.59 0.63
CA VAL A 39 4.59 -4.46 -0.29
C VAL A 39 5.62 -4.84 -1.36
N HIS A 40 6.75 -5.43 -0.97
CA HIS A 40 7.79 -5.93 -1.90
C HIS A 40 7.35 -7.09 -2.81
N ARG A 41 6.19 -7.71 -2.57
CA ARG A 41 5.63 -8.70 -3.50
C ARG A 41 4.74 -8.06 -4.57
N ILE A 42 4.32 -6.82 -4.33
CA ILE A 42 3.44 -6.05 -5.20
C ILE A 42 4.27 -5.23 -6.19
N ILE A 43 5.41 -4.70 -5.73
CA ILE A 43 6.41 -3.94 -6.51
C ILE A 43 7.77 -4.61 -6.45
#